data_AF-A0A935ASH9-F1
#
_entry.id   AF-A0A935ASH9-F1
#
_cell.length_a   1.000
_cell.length_b   1.000
_cell.length_c   1.000
_cell.angle_alpha   90.00
_cell.angle_beta   90.00
_cell.angle_gamma   90.00
#
_symmetry.space_group_name_H-M   'P 1'
#
loop_
_entity.id
_entity.type
_entity.pdbx_description
1 polymer ?
#
loop_
_entity_poly.entity_id
_entity_poly.type
_entity_poly.pdbx_seq_one_letter_code
_entity_poly.pdbx_strand_id
1 'polypeptide(L)'
;MKNQFYSIRKSIALFSFILCLHSCAPVNSIYDNAKLIEKGKSKFIASVTKYKSSGKNENDERVSQNLQNNLGIAYTYGLSDKVNLSARYENLKYSTVDYVNGQWVSVKGTEHYISLAAKLRIKNEKMALYLPLEIYTGNVSIAPQFFYTGNLKTNKIDYTVAPKLIIPLGENLKENGYVPLLGMNLGMGFSGNIAKYAIRPEIGILLNPKRSFTNFNYNFGLGLTINI
;
A
#
# COMPACT_ATOMS: atom_id res chain seq x y z
N MET A 1 6.23 -43.50 -9.09
CA MET A 1 5.57 -42.33 -8.47
C MET A 1 6.21 -41.81 -7.16
N LYS A 2 7.24 -42.44 -6.58
CA LYS A 2 7.92 -41.93 -5.36
C LYS A 2 8.97 -40.82 -5.60
N ASN A 3 9.43 -40.63 -6.84
CA ASN A 3 10.51 -39.68 -7.16
C ASN A 3 10.06 -38.25 -7.51
N GLN A 4 8.76 -38.00 -7.76
CA GLN A 4 8.26 -36.63 -8.02
C GLN A 4 8.06 -35.81 -6.75
N PHE A 5 7.77 -36.45 -5.60
CA PHE A 5 7.56 -35.75 -4.33
C PHE A 5 8.84 -35.16 -3.72
N TYR A 6 10.02 -35.70 -4.08
CA TYR A 6 11.30 -35.21 -3.59
C TYR A 6 11.74 -33.90 -4.28
N SER A 7 11.30 -33.67 -5.52
CA SER A 7 11.60 -32.44 -6.27
C SER A 7 10.82 -31.24 -5.73
N ILE A 8 9.53 -31.43 -5.42
CA ILE A 8 8.65 -30.39 -4.88
C ILE A 8 9.11 -29.92 -3.49
N ARG A 9 9.63 -30.83 -2.66
CA ARG A 9 10.16 -30.50 -1.32
C ARG A 9 11.43 -29.64 -1.37
N LYS A 10 12.29 -29.84 -2.38
CA LYS A 10 13.48 -29.00 -2.58
C LYS A 10 13.12 -27.61 -3.13
N SER A 11 12.07 -27.50 -3.95
CA SER A 11 11.55 -26.20 -4.41
C SER A 11 10.89 -25.38 -3.30
N ILE A 12 10.19 -26.03 -2.36
CA ILE A 12 9.58 -25.35 -1.20
C ILE A 12 10.64 -24.91 -0.17
N ALA A 13 11.70 -25.70 0.02
CA ALA A 13 12.82 -25.34 0.88
C ALA A 13 13.66 -24.17 0.30
N LEU A 14 13.81 -24.10 -1.02
CA LEU A 14 14.50 -22.98 -1.69
C LEU A 14 13.66 -21.69 -1.67
N PHE A 15 12.32 -21.80 -1.65
CA PHE A 15 11.41 -20.66 -1.47
C PHE A 15 11.37 -20.14 -0.02
N SER A 16 11.67 -20.99 0.96
CA SER A 16 11.75 -20.60 2.39
C SER A 16 13.03 -19.86 2.77
N PHE A 17 14.09 -19.93 1.96
CA PHE A 17 15.39 -19.33 2.30
C PHE A 17 15.54 -17.85 1.84
N ILE A 18 14.50 -17.25 1.24
CA ILE A 18 14.48 -15.84 0.79
C ILE A 18 13.63 -14.94 1.72
N LEU A 19 13.23 -15.45 2.88
CA LEU A 19 12.38 -14.75 3.86
C LEU A 19 13.16 -13.94 4.91
N CYS A 20 14.34 -13.43 4.57
CA CYS A 20 15.12 -12.58 5.47
C CYS A 20 14.70 -11.11 5.35
N LEU A 21 14.09 -10.60 6.42
CA LEU A 21 14.16 -9.20 6.91
C LEU A 21 14.05 -8.09 5.84
N HIS A 22 12.85 -7.86 5.32
CA HIS A 22 12.63 -6.70 4.44
C HIS A 22 12.32 -5.45 5.27
N SER A 23 13.21 -4.46 5.18
CA SER A 23 13.15 -3.16 5.88
C SER A 23 12.14 -2.16 5.28
N CYS A 24 11.21 -2.61 4.44
CA CYS A 24 10.27 -1.75 3.75
C CYS A 24 9.03 -1.44 4.61
N ALA A 25 8.54 -0.21 4.50
CA ALA A 25 7.22 0.14 4.99
C ALA A 25 6.15 -0.45 4.06
N PRO A 26 5.09 -1.08 4.60
CA PRO A 26 3.96 -1.52 3.81
C PRO A 26 3.35 -0.37 3.00
N VAL A 27 2.94 -0.66 1.77
CA VAL A 27 2.30 0.31 0.87
C VAL A 27 0.95 0.70 1.46
N ASN A 28 0.85 1.96 1.88
CA ASN A 28 -0.34 2.54 2.46
C ASN A 28 -1.07 3.45 1.47
N SER A 29 -0.35 4.09 0.53
CA SER A 29 -0.94 5.03 -0.43
C SER A 29 -1.91 4.38 -1.41
N ILE A 30 -2.93 5.08 -1.93
CA ILE A 30 -3.82 4.55 -2.99
C ILE A 30 -4.11 5.53 -4.14
N TYR A 31 -4.25 6.82 -3.88
CA TYR A 31 -4.58 7.83 -4.91
C TYR A 31 -5.89 7.56 -5.65
N ASP A 32 -6.91 7.07 -4.93
CA ASP A 32 -8.25 6.79 -5.44
C ASP A 32 -9.33 7.37 -4.52
N ASN A 33 -10.58 7.32 -4.96
CA ASN A 33 -11.75 7.77 -4.19
C ASN A 33 -12.73 6.62 -3.93
N ALA A 34 -13.91 6.88 -3.39
CA ALA A 34 -14.94 5.84 -3.15
C ALA A 34 -15.75 5.50 -4.41
N LYS A 35 -15.73 6.35 -5.44
CA LYS A 35 -16.54 6.14 -6.64
C LYS A 35 -16.04 4.91 -7.41
N LEU A 36 -17.00 4.15 -7.91
CA LEU A 36 -16.71 3.06 -8.84
C LEU A 36 -16.65 3.61 -10.26
N ILE A 37 -16.01 2.84 -11.12
CA ILE A 37 -15.95 3.10 -12.55
C ILE A 37 -17.14 2.38 -13.15
N GLU A 38 -17.78 3.00 -14.13
CA GLU A 38 -18.95 2.42 -14.80
C GLU A 38 -18.62 1.06 -15.39
N LYS A 39 -19.64 0.21 -15.53
CA LYS A 39 -19.48 -1.12 -16.12
C LYS A 39 -18.84 -1.01 -17.51
N GLY A 40 -17.80 -1.80 -17.76
CA GLY A 40 -17.05 -1.82 -19.02
C GLY A 40 -16.04 -0.69 -19.19
N LYS A 41 -16.01 0.28 -18.28
CA LYS A 41 -15.04 1.38 -18.27
C LYS A 41 -13.78 1.04 -17.49
N SER A 42 -12.71 1.77 -17.77
CA SER A 42 -11.39 1.57 -17.19
C SER A 42 -10.88 2.81 -16.48
N LYS A 43 -9.99 2.62 -15.53
CA LYS A 43 -9.23 3.70 -14.87
C LYS A 43 -7.77 3.30 -14.75
N PHE A 44 -6.90 4.24 -15.07
CA PHE A 44 -5.46 4.13 -14.89
C PHE A 44 -5.00 5.14 -13.84
N ILE A 45 -4.03 4.72 -13.02
CA ILE A 45 -3.40 5.58 -12.02
C ILE A 45 -1.89 5.43 -12.17
N ALA A 46 -1.16 6.54 -12.31
CA ALA A 46 0.28 6.57 -12.15
C ALA A 46 0.61 7.36 -10.87
N SER A 47 1.63 6.97 -10.11
CA SER A 47 1.90 7.60 -8.81
C SER A 47 3.36 7.57 -8.38
N VAL A 48 3.71 8.55 -7.56
CA VAL A 48 4.98 8.61 -6.82
C VAL A 48 4.70 8.84 -5.35
N THR A 49 5.36 8.09 -4.48
CA THR A 49 5.17 8.18 -3.02
C THR A 49 6.50 8.24 -2.29
N LYS A 50 6.59 9.01 -1.21
CA LYS A 50 7.71 8.99 -0.27
C LYS A 50 7.22 8.58 1.12
N TYR A 51 7.87 7.60 1.72
CA TYR A 51 7.61 7.11 3.07
C TYR A 51 8.73 7.54 3.99
N LYS A 52 8.34 7.99 5.19
CA LYS A 52 9.23 8.43 6.25
C LYS A 52 8.83 7.78 7.56
N SER A 53 9.81 7.62 8.44
CA SER A 53 9.58 7.28 9.85
C SER A 53 9.88 8.51 10.69
N SER A 54 9.02 8.84 11.64
CA SER A 54 9.33 9.79 12.70
C SER A 54 9.47 9.03 14.01
N GLY A 55 10.52 9.34 14.74
CA GLY A 55 10.74 8.86 16.10
C GLY A 55 11.60 9.82 16.90
N LYS A 56 12.01 9.39 18.10
CA LYS A 56 12.97 10.12 18.92
C LYS A 56 14.32 9.41 18.93
N ASN A 57 15.42 10.17 18.91
CA ASN A 57 16.77 9.63 19.10
C ASN A 57 17.11 9.47 20.60
N GLU A 58 18.33 9.04 20.90
CA GLU A 58 18.85 8.89 22.27
C GLU A 58 18.85 10.18 23.11
N ASN A 59 18.83 11.34 22.46
CA ASN A 59 18.77 12.67 23.09
C ASN A 59 17.34 13.20 23.22
N ASP A 60 16.32 12.35 23.01
CA ASP A 60 14.90 12.71 23.00
C ASP A 60 14.50 13.73 21.90
N GLU A 61 15.37 13.96 20.91
CA GLU A 61 15.12 14.84 19.77
C GLU A 61 14.34 14.11 18.69
N ARG A 62 13.43 14.83 18.02
CA ARG A 62 12.61 14.26 16.96
C ARG A 62 13.40 14.14 15.66
N VAL A 63 13.60 12.91 15.20
CA VAL A 63 14.30 12.61 13.94
C VAL A 63 13.31 12.04 12.94
N SER A 64 13.48 12.44 11.67
CA SER A 64 12.73 11.91 10.53
C SER A 64 13.67 11.22 9.55
N GLN A 65 13.51 9.92 9.35
CA GLN A 65 14.29 9.16 8.38
C GLN A 65 13.45 8.82 7.14
N ASN A 66 14.07 8.90 5.96
CA ASN A 66 13.45 8.38 4.74
C ASN A 66 13.51 6.85 4.74
N LEU A 67 12.37 6.19 4.63
CA LEU A 67 12.29 4.72 4.57
C LEU A 67 12.38 4.23 3.13
N GLN A 68 11.50 4.75 2.27
CA GLN A 68 11.42 4.32 0.88
C GLN A 68 10.75 5.36 -0.02
N ASN A 69 11.04 5.27 -1.32
CA ASN A 69 10.33 5.98 -2.38
C ASN A 69 9.71 4.95 -3.31
N ASN A 70 8.46 5.17 -3.70
CA ASN A 70 7.71 4.26 -4.54
C ASN A 70 7.36 4.94 -5.87
N LEU A 71 7.45 4.17 -6.95
CA LEU A 71 6.89 4.51 -8.26
C LEU A 71 5.87 3.44 -8.61
N GLY A 72 4.63 3.85 -8.87
CA GLY A 72 3.51 2.93 -8.99
C GLY A 72 2.61 3.18 -10.19
N ILE A 73 2.02 2.10 -10.69
CA ILE A 73 0.92 2.12 -11.64
C ILE A 73 -0.22 1.23 -11.15
N ALA A 74 -1.46 1.61 -11.42
CA ALA A 74 -2.64 0.80 -11.16
C ALA A 74 -3.62 0.87 -12.33
N TYR A 75 -4.28 -0.25 -12.57
CA TYR A 75 -5.36 -0.39 -13.52
C TYR A 75 -6.61 -0.87 -12.79
N THR A 76 -7.76 -0.34 -13.14
CA THR A 76 -9.06 -0.70 -12.57
C THR A 76 -10.07 -0.87 -13.67
N TYR A 77 -10.84 -1.95 -13.62
CA TYR A 77 -11.92 -2.26 -14.55
C TYR A 77 -13.27 -2.30 -13.82
N GLY A 78 -14.27 -1.64 -14.40
CA GLY A 78 -15.66 -1.68 -13.90
C GLY A 78 -16.34 -2.98 -14.32
N LEU A 79 -16.40 -3.96 -13.40
CA LEU A 79 -17.04 -5.25 -13.67
C LEU A 79 -18.57 -5.14 -13.65
N SER A 80 -19.09 -4.35 -12.71
CA SER A 80 -20.52 -4.04 -12.57
C SER A 80 -20.69 -2.71 -11.84
N ASP A 81 -21.92 -2.22 -11.74
CA ASP A 81 -22.21 -0.99 -10.98
C ASP A 81 -21.85 -1.11 -9.48
N LYS A 82 -21.68 -2.34 -8.97
CA LYS A 82 -21.38 -2.61 -7.55
C LYS A 82 -19.94 -3.05 -7.30
N VAL A 83 -19.20 -3.46 -8.33
CA VAL A 83 -17.88 -4.09 -8.19
C VAL A 83 -16.91 -3.59 -9.25
N ASN A 84 -15.75 -3.13 -8.82
CA ASN A 84 -14.57 -2.98 -9.69
C ASN A 84 -13.50 -4.00 -9.31
N LEU A 85 -12.68 -4.37 -10.28
CA LEU A 85 -11.46 -5.13 -10.08
C LEU A 85 -10.25 -4.23 -10.36
N SER A 86 -9.23 -4.30 -9.51
CA SER A 86 -8.04 -3.48 -9.62
C SER A 86 -6.78 -4.32 -9.53
N ALA A 87 -5.79 -3.98 -10.35
CA ALA A 87 -4.43 -4.49 -10.27
C ALA A 87 -3.47 -3.32 -10.08
N ARG A 88 -2.45 -3.49 -9.24
CA ARG A 88 -1.46 -2.46 -8.96
C ARG A 88 -0.08 -3.07 -8.90
N TYR A 89 0.90 -2.31 -9.37
CA TYR A 89 2.31 -2.61 -9.22
C TYR A 89 3.04 -1.37 -8.70
N GLU A 90 3.96 -1.56 -7.76
CA GLU A 90 4.91 -0.53 -7.34
C GLU A 90 6.34 -1.07 -7.28
N ASN A 91 7.28 -0.23 -7.74
CA ASN A 91 8.69 -0.39 -7.48
C ASN A 91 9.05 0.41 -6.23
N LEU A 92 9.54 -0.28 -5.19
CA LEU A 92 9.90 0.29 -3.90
C LEU A 92 11.41 0.43 -3.83
N LYS A 93 11.92 1.65 -3.70
CA LYS A 93 13.35 1.92 -3.49
C LYS A 93 13.57 2.33 -2.05
N TYR A 94 14.22 1.48 -1.28
CA TYR A 94 14.45 1.69 0.15
C TYR A 94 15.91 1.99 0.47
N SER A 95 16.12 2.69 1.57
CA SER A 95 17.43 2.93 2.14
C SER A 95 17.32 2.76 3.65
N THR A 96 17.85 1.65 4.16
CA THR A 96 17.88 1.35 5.59
C THR A 96 19.30 1.42 6.12
N VAL A 97 19.43 1.38 7.44
CA VAL A 97 20.70 1.14 8.12
C VAL A 97 20.58 -0.24 8.76
N ASP A 98 21.55 -1.11 8.52
CA ASP A 98 21.61 -2.45 9.07
C ASP A 98 22.93 -2.66 9.82
N TYR A 99 22.97 -3.60 10.77
CA TYR A 99 24.15 -3.92 11.54
C TYR A 99 24.81 -5.20 11.01
N VAL A 100 25.82 -5.03 10.17
CA VAL A 100 26.50 -6.14 9.49
C VAL A 100 27.94 -6.22 9.98
N ASN A 101 28.35 -7.39 10.47
CA ASN A 101 29.71 -7.65 10.96
C ASN A 101 30.23 -6.63 11.99
N GLY A 102 29.37 -6.21 12.91
CA GLY A 102 29.78 -5.26 13.96
C GLY A 102 29.72 -3.78 13.56
N GLN A 103 29.27 -3.45 12.34
CA GLN A 103 29.21 -2.08 11.83
C GLN A 103 27.83 -1.72 11.29
N TRP A 104 27.41 -0.47 11.53
CA TRP A 104 26.21 0.10 10.91
C TRP A 104 26.50 0.49 9.47
N VAL A 105 25.85 -0.18 8.53
CA VAL A 105 26.02 0.04 7.10
C VAL A 105 24.72 0.51 6.47
N SER A 106 24.80 1.49 5.55
CA SER A 106 23.64 1.89 4.75
C SER A 106 23.37 0.83 3.70
N VAL A 107 22.23 0.16 3.81
CA VAL A 107 21.77 -0.82 2.82
C VAL A 107 20.71 -0.15 1.94
N LYS A 108 20.92 -0.22 0.63
CA LYS A 108 19.94 0.21 -0.38
C LYS A 108 19.46 -1.00 -1.15
N GLY A 109 18.18 -1.02 -1.44
CA GLY A 109 17.60 -2.11 -2.20
C GLY A 109 16.37 -1.69 -2.96
N THR A 110 15.89 -2.65 -3.75
CA THR A 110 14.67 -2.52 -4.53
C THR A 110 13.77 -3.69 -4.20
N GLU A 111 12.49 -3.41 -4.00
CA GLU A 111 11.45 -4.40 -3.78
C GLU A 111 10.28 -4.15 -4.73
N HIS A 112 9.52 -5.21 -5.03
CA HIS A 112 8.38 -5.16 -5.91
C HIS A 112 7.12 -5.44 -5.10
N TYR A 113 6.11 -4.59 -5.29
CA TYR A 113 4.79 -4.76 -4.72
C TYR A 113 3.78 -4.97 -5.84
N ILE A 114 2.92 -5.97 -5.66
CA ILE A 114 1.80 -6.26 -6.54
C ILE A 114 0.54 -6.35 -5.67
N SER A 115 -0.57 -5.78 -6.14
CA SER A 115 -1.87 -5.98 -5.48
C SER A 115 -2.95 -6.33 -6.48
N LEU A 116 -3.80 -7.28 -6.12
CA LEU A 116 -5.06 -7.56 -6.79
C LEU A 116 -6.19 -7.26 -5.80
N ALA A 117 -7.19 -6.51 -6.23
CA ALA A 117 -8.22 -6.04 -5.32
C ALA A 117 -9.61 -6.01 -5.93
N ALA A 118 -10.60 -6.26 -5.08
CA ALA A 118 -11.99 -5.97 -5.38
C ALA A 118 -12.41 -4.69 -4.65
N LYS A 119 -13.11 -3.79 -5.36
CA LYS A 119 -13.70 -2.59 -4.78
C LYS A 119 -15.21 -2.69 -4.85
N LEU A 120 -15.86 -2.70 -3.70
CA LEU A 120 -17.29 -2.90 -3.53
C LEU A 120 -17.97 -1.59 -3.15
N ARG A 121 -19.01 -1.21 -3.88
CA ARG A 121 -19.86 -0.06 -3.51
C ARG A 121 -20.68 -0.42 -2.27
N ILE A 122 -20.64 0.43 -1.24
CA ILE A 122 -21.49 0.25 -0.05
C ILE A 122 -22.75 1.12 -0.18
N LYS A 123 -22.60 2.45 -0.25
CA LYS A 123 -23.72 3.39 -0.23
C LYS A 123 -23.44 4.67 -1.02
N ASN A 124 -24.38 5.04 -1.88
CA ASN A 124 -24.49 6.35 -2.56
C ASN A 124 -23.20 6.89 -3.20
N GLU A 125 -22.32 6.00 -3.70
CA GLU A 125 -21.04 6.36 -4.36
C GLU A 125 -20.04 7.14 -3.50
N LYS A 126 -20.38 7.42 -2.24
CA LYS A 126 -19.52 8.09 -1.27
C LYS A 126 -18.75 7.10 -0.41
N MET A 127 -19.19 5.84 -0.36
CA MET A 127 -18.60 4.81 0.47
C MET A 127 -18.29 3.55 -0.35
N ALA A 128 -17.07 3.03 -0.20
CA ALA A 128 -16.66 1.78 -0.81
C ALA A 128 -15.75 0.97 0.12
N LEU A 129 -15.79 -0.35 -0.02
CA LEU A 129 -14.84 -1.26 0.61
C LEU A 129 -13.86 -1.76 -0.45
N TYR A 130 -12.58 -1.62 -0.20
CA TYR A 130 -11.49 -2.08 -1.06
C TYR A 130 -10.79 -3.24 -0.35
N LEU A 131 -10.67 -4.37 -1.03
CA LEU A 131 -10.15 -5.62 -0.48
C LEU A 131 -8.94 -6.07 -1.31
N PRO A 132 -7.76 -5.47 -1.09
CA PRO A 132 -6.53 -5.88 -1.75
C PRO A 132 -5.93 -7.11 -1.09
N LEU A 133 -5.53 -8.06 -1.94
CA LEU A 133 -4.48 -9.02 -1.67
C LEU A 133 -3.17 -8.38 -2.12
N GLU A 134 -2.26 -8.18 -1.18
CA GLU A 134 -0.98 -7.52 -1.36
C GLU A 134 0.15 -8.54 -1.33
N ILE A 135 1.03 -8.46 -2.32
CA ILE A 135 2.15 -9.38 -2.50
C ILE A 135 3.41 -8.54 -2.61
N TYR A 136 4.35 -8.84 -1.71
CA TYR A 136 5.69 -8.29 -1.65
C TYR A 136 6.69 -9.43 -1.93
N THR A 137 7.98 -9.14 -2.03
CA THR A 137 8.98 -10.20 -2.20
C THR A 137 9.00 -11.10 -0.97
N GLY A 138 8.40 -12.29 -1.09
CA GLY A 138 8.31 -13.28 -0.02
C GLY A 138 7.19 -13.07 1.00
N ASN A 139 6.42 -11.97 0.95
CA ASN A 139 5.34 -11.72 1.91
C ASN A 139 4.00 -11.52 1.22
N VAL A 140 2.93 -12.04 1.84
CA VAL A 140 1.55 -11.82 1.40
C VAL A 140 0.78 -11.17 2.53
N SER A 141 -0.15 -10.28 2.22
CA SER A 141 -1.06 -9.71 3.21
C SER A 141 -2.42 -9.42 2.58
N ILE A 142 -3.46 -9.35 3.40
CA ILE A 142 -4.72 -8.72 3.00
C ILE A 142 -4.78 -7.37 3.68
N ALA A 143 -5.27 -6.36 2.98
CA ALA A 143 -5.32 -5.03 3.55
C ALA A 143 -6.67 -4.32 3.34
N PRO A 144 -7.76 -4.83 3.93
CA PRO A 144 -9.08 -4.22 3.81
C PRO A 144 -9.02 -2.72 4.13
N GLN A 145 -9.61 -1.93 3.24
CA GLN A 145 -9.59 -0.48 3.31
C GLN A 145 -10.96 0.07 3.00
N PHE A 146 -11.44 0.93 3.88
CA PHE A 146 -12.71 1.60 3.70
C PHE A 146 -12.46 2.97 3.07
N PHE A 147 -13.29 3.37 2.11
CA PHE A 147 -13.23 4.67 1.45
C PHE A 147 -14.44 5.49 1.84
N TYR A 148 -14.21 6.72 2.27
CA TYR A 148 -15.22 7.77 2.26
C TYR A 148 -14.78 8.91 1.36
N THR A 149 -15.63 9.35 0.44
CA THR A 149 -15.35 10.48 -0.44
C THR A 149 -16.44 11.54 -0.39
N GLY A 150 -16.05 12.78 -0.15
CA GLY A 150 -16.88 13.95 -0.31
C GLY A 150 -16.46 14.78 -1.52
N ASN A 151 -17.36 15.62 -2.03
CA ASN A 151 -17.04 16.59 -3.08
C ASN A 151 -17.07 17.99 -2.45
N LEU A 152 -15.99 18.76 -2.60
CA LEU A 152 -15.96 20.18 -2.23
C LEU A 152 -16.52 21.05 -3.36
N LYS A 153 -16.27 20.64 -4.61
CA LYS A 153 -16.81 21.28 -5.80
C LYS A 153 -17.19 20.20 -6.81
N THR A 154 -18.46 20.16 -7.19
CA THR A 154 -19.01 19.15 -8.10
C THR A 154 -18.13 19.00 -9.33
N ASN A 155 -17.72 17.75 -9.59
CA ASN A 155 -16.85 17.35 -10.71
C ASN A 155 -15.49 18.04 -10.83
N LYS A 156 -15.04 18.80 -9.83
CA LYS A 156 -13.74 19.50 -9.87
C LYS A 156 -12.84 19.21 -8.69
N ILE A 157 -13.42 19.10 -7.48
CA ILE A 157 -12.65 18.86 -6.26
C ILE A 157 -13.35 17.81 -5.39
N ASP A 158 -12.66 16.70 -5.13
CA ASP A 158 -13.07 15.68 -4.15
C ASP A 158 -12.01 15.53 -3.04
N TYR A 159 -12.44 15.00 -1.90
CA TYR A 159 -11.55 14.55 -0.83
C TYR A 159 -11.90 13.11 -0.45
N THR A 160 -10.90 12.37 0.00
CA THR A 160 -11.05 10.97 0.39
C THR A 160 -10.38 10.74 1.74
N VAL A 161 -11.11 10.10 2.65
CA VAL A 161 -10.55 9.51 3.88
C VAL A 161 -10.60 8.00 3.73
N ALA A 162 -9.47 7.33 3.94
CA ALA A 162 -9.39 5.90 3.71
C ALA A 162 -8.62 5.15 4.81
N PRO A 163 -9.28 4.74 5.91
CA PRO A 163 -8.67 3.87 6.91
C PRO A 163 -8.44 2.47 6.36
N LYS A 164 -7.28 1.89 6.69
CA LYS A 164 -6.75 0.63 6.18
C LYS A 164 -6.30 -0.25 7.35
N LEU A 165 -6.54 -1.55 7.27
CA LEU A 165 -6.01 -2.53 8.20
C LEU A 165 -5.17 -3.53 7.41
N ILE A 166 -3.86 -3.58 7.64
CA ILE A 166 -2.94 -4.49 6.95
C ILE A 166 -2.74 -5.73 7.83
N ILE A 167 -3.11 -6.90 7.31
CA ILE A 167 -3.04 -8.18 8.01
C ILE A 167 -2.07 -9.08 7.24
N PRO A 168 -0.84 -9.27 7.75
CA PRO A 168 0.12 -10.18 7.14
C PRO A 168 -0.40 -11.63 7.14
N LEU A 169 -0.24 -12.32 6.01
CA LEU A 169 -0.63 -13.71 5.80
C LEU A 169 0.63 -14.57 5.67
N GLY A 170 0.94 -15.34 6.72
CA GLY A 170 2.09 -16.26 6.76
C GLY A 170 2.26 -16.87 8.15
N GLU A 171 2.56 -18.16 8.21
CA GLU A 171 2.66 -18.92 9.47
C GLU A 171 3.84 -18.44 10.34
N ASN A 172 4.98 -18.15 9.70
CA ASN A 172 6.19 -17.61 10.37
C ASN A 172 6.02 -16.16 10.88
N LEU A 173 4.94 -15.46 10.52
CA LEU A 173 4.71 -14.07 10.92
C LEU A 173 4.09 -13.98 12.32
N LYS A 174 3.30 -14.98 12.72
CA LYS A 174 2.75 -15.08 14.08
C LYS A 174 3.83 -15.34 15.12
N GLU A 175 4.78 -16.21 14.80
CA GLU A 175 5.90 -16.56 15.68
C GLU A 175 6.89 -15.40 15.86
N ASN A 176 7.10 -14.59 14.83
CA ASN A 176 7.95 -13.38 14.89
C ASN A 176 7.22 -12.14 15.45
N GLY A 177 6.00 -12.31 15.97
CA GLY A 177 5.27 -11.23 16.64
C GLY A 177 4.74 -10.14 15.70
N TYR A 178 4.58 -10.39 14.40
CA TYR A 178 3.93 -9.45 13.50
C TYR A 178 2.48 -9.18 13.96
N VAL A 179 2.11 -7.91 13.98
CA VAL A 179 0.75 -7.46 14.30
C VAL A 179 0.11 -6.79 13.12
N PRO A 180 -1.23 -6.84 13.03
CA PRO A 180 -1.95 -6.00 12.10
C PRO A 180 -1.54 -4.53 12.26
N LEU A 181 -1.35 -3.87 11.14
CA LEU A 181 -0.99 -2.45 11.09
C LEU A 181 -2.22 -1.62 10.73
N LEU A 182 -2.32 -0.44 11.34
CA LEU A 182 -3.41 0.49 11.08
C LEU A 182 -2.91 1.63 10.20
N GLY A 183 -3.46 1.74 9.00
CA GLY A 183 -3.21 2.81 8.06
C GLY A 183 -4.37 3.80 8.03
N MET A 184 -4.07 5.06 7.75
CA MET A 184 -5.07 6.05 7.39
C MET A 184 -4.53 6.98 6.32
N ASN A 185 -5.33 7.25 5.31
CA ASN A 185 -4.97 8.13 4.21
C ASN A 185 -5.99 9.27 4.09
N LEU A 186 -5.47 10.45 3.82
CA LEU A 186 -6.24 11.62 3.42
C LEU A 186 -5.75 12.05 2.04
N GLY A 187 -6.63 11.93 1.06
CA GLY A 187 -6.38 12.32 -0.32
C GLY A 187 -7.30 13.44 -0.77
N MET A 188 -6.87 14.18 -1.78
CA MET A 188 -7.71 15.10 -2.54
C MET A 188 -7.65 14.75 -4.02
N GLY A 189 -8.62 15.20 -4.81
CA GLY A 189 -8.59 15.12 -6.27
C GLY A 189 -8.92 16.46 -6.88
N PHE A 190 -8.04 16.95 -7.75
CA PHE A 190 -8.19 18.21 -8.47
C PHE A 190 -8.29 17.97 -9.97
N SER A 191 -9.30 18.56 -10.62
CA SER A 191 -9.48 18.44 -12.06
C SER A 191 -10.40 19.51 -12.64
N GLY A 192 -10.32 19.73 -13.96
CA GLY A 192 -11.39 20.38 -14.71
C GLY A 192 -12.64 19.50 -14.81
N ASN A 193 -12.48 18.19 -14.81
CA ASN A 193 -13.53 17.18 -14.74
C ASN A 193 -13.01 15.88 -14.11
N ILE A 194 -13.33 15.63 -12.83
CA ILE A 194 -12.92 14.44 -12.07
C ILE A 194 -13.39 13.13 -12.72
N ALA A 195 -14.48 13.17 -13.49
CA ALA A 195 -14.96 12.00 -14.22
C ALA A 195 -14.01 11.58 -15.36
N LYS A 196 -13.12 12.48 -15.83
CA LYS A 196 -12.14 12.18 -16.89
C LYS A 196 -10.73 11.96 -16.34
N TYR A 197 -10.26 12.86 -15.48
CA TYR A 197 -8.93 12.76 -14.89
C TYR A 197 -8.89 13.46 -13.55
N ALA A 198 -7.90 13.19 -12.71
CA ALA A 198 -7.65 13.95 -11.49
C ALA A 198 -6.17 13.88 -11.07
N ILE A 199 -5.62 15.00 -10.63
CA ILE A 199 -4.36 15.03 -9.88
C ILE A 199 -4.70 14.82 -8.41
N ARG A 200 -4.07 13.83 -7.78
CA ARG A 200 -4.44 13.34 -6.46
C ARG A 200 -3.27 13.38 -5.49
N PRO A 201 -3.03 14.50 -4.79
CA PRO A 201 -2.13 14.49 -3.66
C PRO A 201 -2.73 13.66 -2.53
N GLU A 202 -1.89 12.92 -1.82
CA GLU A 202 -2.30 12.11 -0.69
C GLU A 202 -1.23 12.16 0.40
N ILE A 203 -1.69 12.24 1.64
CA ILE A 203 -0.89 12.01 2.83
C ILE A 203 -1.45 10.81 3.57
N GLY A 204 -0.58 10.06 4.24
CA GLY A 204 -1.01 8.93 5.03
C GLY A 204 -0.13 8.71 6.25
N ILE A 205 -0.69 7.98 7.21
CA ILE A 205 -0.01 7.52 8.41
C ILE A 205 -0.18 6.01 8.51
N LEU A 206 0.84 5.34 9.03
CA LEU A 206 0.85 3.91 9.31
C LEU A 206 1.35 3.71 10.74
N LEU A 207 0.49 3.11 11.55
CA LEU A 207 0.68 2.86 12.96
C LEU A 207 0.92 1.38 13.20
N ASN A 208 1.91 1.08 14.03
CA ASN A 208 2.14 -0.26 14.56
C ASN A 208 1.66 -0.28 16.02
N PRO A 209 0.56 -0.99 16.34
CA PRO A 209 -0.02 -1.00 17.68
C PRO A 209 0.91 -1.53 18.79
N LYS A 210 1.95 -2.31 18.43
CA LYS A 210 2.95 -2.81 19.39
C LYS A 210 4.04 -1.80 19.71
N ARG A 211 4.16 -0.71 18.94
CA ARG A 211 5.14 0.35 19.20
C ARG A 211 4.46 1.54 19.87
N SER A 212 5.22 2.31 20.64
CA SER A 212 4.76 3.58 21.20
C SER A 212 4.26 4.50 20.10
N PHE A 213 3.17 5.24 20.35
CA PHE A 213 2.61 6.27 19.45
C PHE A 213 3.61 7.36 19.07
N THR A 214 4.73 7.46 19.78
CA THR A 214 5.83 8.38 19.47
C THR A 214 6.58 8.01 18.19
N ASN A 215 6.51 6.75 17.76
CA ASN A 215 7.16 6.24 16.54
C ASN A 215 6.10 5.83 15.51
N PHE A 216 5.95 6.62 14.44
CA PHE A 216 5.01 6.32 13.38
C PHE A 216 5.62 6.50 12.01
N ASN A 217 5.10 5.75 11.04
CA ASN A 217 5.44 5.93 9.65
C ASN A 217 4.40 6.82 9.00
N TYR A 218 4.83 7.66 8.08
CA TYR A 218 3.94 8.51 7.31
C TYR A 218 4.41 8.59 5.87
N ASN A 219 3.47 8.86 4.98
CA ASN A 219 3.72 8.97 3.56
C ASN A 219 3.09 10.23 2.99
N PHE A 220 3.70 10.73 1.93
CA PHE A 220 3.10 11.74 1.08
C PHE A 220 3.41 11.39 -0.37
N GLY A 221 2.50 11.74 -1.26
CA GLY A 221 2.75 11.52 -2.67
C GLY A 221 1.68 12.11 -3.56
N LEU A 222 1.82 11.79 -4.84
CA LEU A 222 1.01 12.35 -5.91
C LEU A 222 0.64 11.24 -6.88
N GLY A 223 -0.65 11.14 -7.18
CA GLY A 223 -1.19 10.29 -8.23
C GLY A 223 -1.80 11.11 -9.37
N LEU A 224 -1.75 10.58 -10.58
CA LEU A 224 -2.54 11.02 -11.71
C LEU A 224 -3.53 9.91 -12.05
N THR A 225 -4.82 10.20 -11.95
CA THR A 225 -5.91 9.31 -12.35
C THR A 225 -6.43 9.70 -13.73
N ILE A 226 -6.68 8.72 -14.59
CA ILE A 226 -7.32 8.87 -15.90
C ILE A 226 -8.42 7.82 -16.02
N ASN A 227 -9.63 8.22 -16.40
CA ASN A 227 -10.77 7.33 -16.65
C ASN A 227 -11.06 7.27 -18.15
N ILE A 228 -11.32 6.07 -18.67
CA ILE A 228 -11.47 5.76 -20.11
C ILE A 228 -12.74 4.92 -20.31
#